data_AF-A0AAD4EBB8-F1
#
_entry.id   AF-A0AAD4EBB8-F1
#
_cell.length_a   1.000
_cell.length_b   1.000
_cell.length_c   1.000
_cell.angle_alpha   90.00
_cell.angle_beta   90.00
_cell.angle_gamma   90.00
#
_symmetry.space_group_name_H-M   'P 1'
#
loop_
_entity.id
_entity.type
_entity.pdbx_description
1 polymer ?
#
loop_
_entity_poly.entity_id
_entity_poly.type
_entity_poly.pdbx_seq_one_letter_code
_entity_poly.pdbx_strand_id
1 'polypeptide(L)'
;MQILQGIIVNAWRKECGHFSLAVFASSDPTADKLLEITDKILITHATPIHEPSKKKRNHATLFEDSEPTDMAHHNLQLLTRDLLYVLELTSAISHGDWGRIEDILGNLAMIFHGAGSNNYCSEILHFLFNLKKIWTPEFACDFIFTFRLF
;
A
#
# COMPACT_ATOMS: atom_id res chain seq x y z
N MET A 1 7.54 9.59 7.58
CA MET A 1 6.98 10.14 6.33
C MET A 1 5.73 10.97 6.65
N GLN A 2 5.80 12.31 6.57
CA GLN A 2 4.81 13.23 7.17
C GLN A 2 3.40 13.12 6.58
N ILE A 3 3.27 12.92 5.27
CA ILE A 3 1.97 12.82 4.57
C ILE A 3 1.17 11.62 5.08
N LEU A 4 1.80 10.43 5.10
CA LEU A 4 1.16 9.20 5.60
C LEU A 4 0.73 9.34 7.06
N GLN A 5 1.56 9.96 7.92
CA GLN A 5 1.19 10.21 9.31
C GLN A 5 -0.08 11.05 9.41
N GLY A 6 -0.20 12.13 8.62
CA GLY A 6 -1.40 12.95 8.57
C GLY A 6 -2.64 12.17 8.12
N ILE A 7 -2.49 11.35 7.08
CA ILE A 7 -3.58 10.48 6.57
C ILE A 7 -4.03 9.49 7.65
N ILE A 8 -3.10 8.78 8.29
CA ILE A 8 -3.41 7.78 9.32
C ILE A 8 -4.08 8.43 10.53
N VAL A 9 -3.58 9.58 11.01
CA VAL A 9 -4.21 10.31 12.13
C VAL A 9 -5.63 10.75 11.78
N ASN A 10 -5.85 11.20 10.54
CA ASN A 10 -7.20 11.57 10.09
C ASN A 10 -8.13 10.36 10.01
N ALA A 11 -7.64 9.22 9.53
CA ALA A 11 -8.40 7.97 9.51
C ALA A 11 -8.79 7.52 10.93
N TRP A 12 -7.84 7.54 11.88
CA TRP A 12 -8.14 7.27 13.29
C TRP A 12 -9.20 8.21 13.86
N ARG A 13 -9.11 9.51 13.57
CA ARG A 13 -10.12 10.48 14.03
C ARG A 13 -11.51 10.15 13.50
N LYS A 14 -11.61 9.70 12.25
CA LYS A 14 -12.89 9.33 11.62
C LYS A 14 -13.43 8.00 12.14
N GLU A 15 -12.57 7.00 12.31
CA GLU A 15 -13.01 5.62 12.56
C GLU A 15 -13.13 5.23 14.04
N CYS A 16 -12.47 5.95 14.96
CA CYS A 16 -12.51 5.61 16.38
C CYS A 16 -13.90 5.80 17.03
N GLY A 17 -14.81 6.56 16.41
CA GLY A 17 -16.16 6.78 16.92
C GLY A 17 -16.26 7.76 18.10
N HIS A 18 -15.16 8.43 18.45
CA HIS A 18 -15.12 9.47 19.48
C HIS A 18 -14.94 10.86 18.86
N PHE A 19 -15.39 11.90 19.58
CA PHE A 19 -15.23 13.29 19.16
C PHE A 19 -13.77 13.73 18.99
N SER A 20 -12.83 13.08 19.67
CA SER A 20 -11.40 13.32 19.51
C SER A 20 -10.57 12.09 19.89
N LEU A 21 -9.34 12.05 19.39
CA LEU A 21 -8.36 11.01 19.75
C LEU A 21 -7.97 11.07 21.23
N ALA A 22 -8.00 12.26 21.86
CA ALA A 22 -7.71 12.39 23.28
C ALA A 22 -8.80 11.72 24.14
N VAL A 23 -10.07 11.89 23.74
CA VAL A 23 -11.20 11.23 24.41
C VAL A 23 -11.14 9.71 24.20
N PHE A 24 -10.83 9.27 22.98
CA PHE A 24 -10.62 7.85 22.70
C PHE A 24 -9.49 7.25 23.55
N ALA A 25 -8.31 7.88 23.59
CA ALA A 25 -7.20 7.42 24.41
C ALA A 25 -7.53 7.38 25.90
N SER A 26 -8.32 8.35 26.40
CA SER A 26 -8.76 8.40 27.79
C SER A 26 -9.77 7.30 28.15
N SER A 27 -10.41 6.67 27.15
CA SER A 27 -11.32 5.54 27.37
C SER A 27 -10.61 4.20 27.59
N ASP A 28 -9.27 4.20 27.52
CA ASP A 28 -8.41 3.02 27.70
C ASP A 28 -8.84 1.83 26.81
N PRO A 29 -8.79 1.99 25.48
CA PRO A 29 -9.28 0.98 24.56
C PRO A 29 -8.42 -0.28 24.65
N THR A 30 -9.07 -1.44 24.68
CA THR A 30 -8.38 -2.74 24.68
C THR A 30 -7.59 -2.94 23.39
N ALA A 31 -6.55 -3.79 23.44
CA ALA A 31 -5.76 -4.15 22.26
C ALA A 31 -6.64 -4.69 21.12
N ASP A 32 -7.65 -5.51 21.43
CA ASP A 32 -8.59 -6.04 20.44
C ASP A 32 -9.39 -4.93 19.77
N LYS A 33 -9.80 -3.90 20.53
CA LYS A 33 -10.52 -2.76 19.97
C LYS A 33 -9.64 -1.93 19.04
N LEU A 34 -8.35 -1.78 19.39
CA LEU A 34 -7.38 -1.10 18.54
C LEU A 34 -7.16 -1.86 17.22
N LEU A 35 -7.09 -3.19 17.27
CA LEU A 35 -6.98 -4.03 16.07
C LEU A 35 -8.23 -3.92 15.20
N GLU A 36 -9.43 -4.01 15.79
CA GLU A 36 -10.70 -3.85 15.06
C GLU A 36 -10.77 -2.51 14.30
N ILE A 37 -10.38 -1.41 14.95
CA ILE A 37 -10.36 -0.09 14.31
C ILE A 37 -9.28 -0.01 13.23
N THR A 38 -8.12 -0.63 13.46
CA THR A 38 -7.03 -0.66 12.48
C THR A 38 -7.45 -1.41 11.22
N ASP A 39 -8.09 -2.57 11.36
CA ASP A 39 -8.63 -3.35 10.24
C ASP A 39 -9.67 -2.55 9.47
N LYS A 40 -10.57 -1.86 10.19
CA LYS A 40 -11.54 -0.94 9.59
C LYS A 40 -10.86 0.17 8.81
N ILE A 41 -9.80 0.77 9.35
CA ILE A 41 -9.01 1.82 8.68
C ILE A 41 -8.38 1.26 7.40
N LEU A 42 -7.76 0.09 7.45
CA LEU A 42 -7.13 -0.53 6.30
C LEU A 42 -8.13 -0.80 5.18
N ILE A 43 -9.26 -1.43 5.51
CA ILE A 43 -10.33 -1.75 4.54
C ILE A 43 -10.92 -0.48 3.92
N THR A 44 -11.12 0.57 4.73
CA THR A 44 -11.82 1.78 4.29
C THR A 44 -10.90 2.76 3.55
N HIS A 45 -9.63 2.86 3.96
CA HIS A 45 -8.73 3.95 3.52
C HIS A 45 -7.48 3.46 2.79
N ALA A 46 -7.14 2.17 2.82
CA ALA A 46 -5.88 1.65 2.24
C ALA A 46 -6.07 0.49 1.24
N THR A 47 -7.21 -0.19 1.25
CA THR A 47 -7.51 -1.26 0.30
C THR A 47 -8.23 -0.68 -0.91
N PRO A 48 -7.68 -0.78 -2.13
CA PRO A 48 -8.46 -0.46 -3.31
C PRO A 48 -9.59 -1.49 -3.42
N ILE A 49 -10.83 -1.06 -3.23
CA ILE A 49 -12.01 -1.88 -3.55
C ILE A 49 -11.97 -2.08 -5.06
N HIS A 50 -11.41 -3.21 -5.49
CA HIS A 50 -11.51 -3.64 -6.86
C HIS A 50 -12.85 -4.37 -7.01
N GLU A 51 -13.93 -3.59 -7.14
CA GLU A 51 -14.96 -4.06 -8.06
C GLU A 51 -14.56 -3.54 -9.43
N PRO A 52 -14.12 -4.41 -10.36
CA PRO A 52 -14.03 -4.00 -11.74
C PRO A 52 -15.44 -3.57 -12.11
N SER A 53 -15.60 -2.27 -12.36
CA SER A 53 -16.79 -1.69 -12.98
C SER A 53 -17.16 -2.62 -14.14
N LYS A 54 -18.21 -3.42 -13.95
CA LYS A 54 -18.82 -4.26 -14.99
C LYS A 54 -19.53 -3.39 -16.02
N LYS A 55 -19.03 -2.19 -16.32
CA LYS A 55 -19.45 -1.43 -17.47
C LYS A 55 -18.87 -2.11 -18.71
N LYS A 56 -19.56 -3.19 -19.11
CA LYS A 56 -19.65 -3.56 -20.52
C LYS A 56 -19.86 -2.26 -21.28
N ARG A 57 -19.00 -1.99 -22.26
CA ARG A 57 -19.25 -1.01 -23.31
C ARG A 57 -20.50 -1.47 -24.10
N ASN A 58 -21.67 -1.32 -23.50
CA ASN A 58 -22.93 -1.42 -24.19
C ASN A 58 -23.41 0.00 -24.37
N HIS A 59 -23.29 0.43 -25.62
CA HIS A 59 -23.86 1.64 -26.15
C HIS A 59 -25.37 1.67 -25.83
N ALA A 60 -25.83 2.81 -25.29
CA ALA A 60 -27.23 3.22 -25.07
C ALA A 60 -28.04 2.45 -24.01
N THR A 61 -28.18 3.05 -22.82
CA THR A 61 -29.48 3.35 -22.16
C THR A 61 -29.27 4.12 -20.85
N LEU A 62 -29.56 5.43 -20.89
CA LEU A 62 -30.36 6.23 -19.96
C LEU A 62 -30.46 5.83 -18.46
N PHE A 63 -29.91 6.72 -17.62
CA PHE A 63 -30.30 7.07 -16.24
C PHE A 63 -30.31 5.97 -15.16
N GLU A 64 -29.18 5.82 -14.48
CA GLU A 64 -29.16 5.59 -13.02
C GLU A 64 -28.31 6.71 -12.41
N ASP A 65 -28.90 7.47 -11.48
CA ASP A 65 -28.20 8.41 -10.58
C ASP A 65 -27.26 7.60 -9.67
N SER A 66 -26.14 7.14 -10.21
CA SER A 66 -25.02 6.75 -9.36
C SER A 66 -24.42 8.04 -8.81
N GLU A 67 -24.53 8.26 -7.49
CA GLU A 67 -23.78 9.28 -6.75
C GLU A 67 -22.39 9.47 -7.38
N PRO A 68 -21.97 10.70 -7.69
CA PRO A 68 -20.68 10.94 -8.33
C PRO A 68 -19.61 10.27 -7.47
N THR A 69 -18.97 9.23 -8.01
CA THR A 69 -17.89 8.52 -7.33
C THR A 69 -16.91 9.57 -6.84
N ASP A 70 -16.69 9.65 -5.52
CA ASP A 70 -15.79 10.63 -4.92
C ASP A 70 -14.35 10.28 -5.36
N MET A 71 -13.96 10.88 -6.48
CA MET A 71 -12.66 10.67 -7.10
C MET A 71 -11.53 11.13 -6.18
N ALA A 72 -11.76 12.14 -5.34
CA ALA A 72 -10.76 12.61 -4.39
C ALA A 72 -10.53 11.56 -3.29
N HIS A 73 -11.61 10.98 -2.75
CA HIS A 73 -11.51 9.88 -1.80
C HIS A 73 -10.83 8.65 -2.42
N HIS A 74 -11.20 8.28 -3.64
CA HIS A 74 -10.58 7.16 -4.35
C HIS A 74 -9.08 7.36 -4.58
N ASN A 75 -8.67 8.54 -5.05
CA ASN A 75 -7.26 8.88 -5.24
C ASN A 75 -6.50 8.88 -3.92
N LEU A 76 -7.14 9.31 -2.82
CA LEU A 76 -6.54 9.26 -1.49
C LEU A 76 -6.34 7.82 -1.01
N GLN A 77 -7.26 6.90 -1.31
CA GLN A 77 -7.08 5.47 -1.01
C GLN A 77 -5.88 4.88 -1.75
N LEU A 78 -5.76 5.17 -3.06
CA LEU A 78 -4.61 4.74 -3.87
C LEU A 78 -3.29 5.31 -3.34
N LEU A 79 -3.27 6.60 -3.00
CA LEU A 79 -2.10 7.23 -2.39
C LEU A 79 -1.75 6.58 -1.05
N THR A 80 -2.74 6.31 -0.20
CA THR A 80 -2.51 5.69 1.12
C THR A 80 -1.90 4.30 0.96
N ARG A 81 -2.42 3.48 0.04
CA ARG A 81 -1.85 2.18 -0.32
C ARG A 81 -0.39 2.31 -0.74
N ASP A 82 -0.08 3.20 -1.68
CA ASP A 82 1.27 3.34 -2.24
C ASP A 82 2.26 3.83 -1.18
N LEU A 83 1.83 4.76 -0.31
CA LEU A 83 2.63 5.23 0.82
C LEU A 83 2.90 4.14 1.87
N LEU A 84 1.97 3.20 2.08
CA LEU A 84 2.21 2.05 2.95
C LEU A 84 3.27 1.11 2.37
N TYR A 85 3.27 0.87 1.06
CA TYR A 85 4.35 0.10 0.41
C TYR A 85 5.70 0.79 0.53
N VAL A 86 5.77 2.11 0.38
CA VAL A 86 7.02 2.88 0.58
C VAL A 86 7.49 2.82 2.03
N LEU A 87 6.58 2.93 3.00
CA LEU A 87 6.92 2.78 4.42
C LEU A 87 7.52 1.39 4.69
N GLU A 88 6.89 0.36 4.15
CA GLU A 88 7.30 -1.03 4.33
C GLU A 88 8.67 -1.28 3.68
N LEU A 89 8.90 -0.77 2.47
CA LEU A 89 10.20 -0.84 1.79
C LEU A 89 11.30 -0.13 2.58
N THR A 90 11.07 1.11 3.02
CA THR A 90 12.07 1.89 3.76
C THR A 90 12.41 1.25 5.11
N SER A 91 11.39 0.69 5.78
CA SER A 91 11.59 -0.09 6.99
C SER A 91 12.39 -1.35 6.73
N ALA A 92 12.05 -2.14 5.71
CA ALA A 92 12.78 -3.36 5.37
C ALA A 92 14.25 -3.10 5.02
N ILE A 93 14.53 -2.04 4.24
CA ILE A 93 15.90 -1.57 3.95
C ILE A 93 16.65 -1.23 5.23
N SER A 94 16.04 -0.46 6.14
CA SER A 94 16.69 -0.08 7.40
C SER A 94 17.02 -1.26 8.32
N HIS A 95 16.24 -2.33 8.26
CA HIS A 95 16.50 -3.57 9.00
C HIS A 95 17.45 -4.54 8.26
N GLY A 96 17.78 -4.26 7.00
CA GLY A 96 18.49 -5.18 6.12
C GLY A 96 17.71 -6.48 5.87
N ASP A 97 16.37 -6.44 5.96
CA ASP A 97 15.51 -7.60 5.76
C ASP A 97 15.18 -7.75 4.28
N TRP A 98 16.03 -8.52 3.60
CA TRP A 98 15.89 -8.76 2.17
C TRP A 98 14.60 -9.50 1.79
N GLY A 99 14.15 -10.43 2.62
CA GLY A 99 12.93 -11.20 2.35
C GLY A 99 11.73 -10.26 2.18
N ARG A 100 11.59 -9.30 3.10
CA ARG A 100 10.56 -8.26 3.02
C ARG A 100 10.72 -7.36 1.80
N ILE A 101 11.97 -6.97 1.45
CA ILE A 101 12.22 -6.17 0.24
C ILE A 101 11.72 -6.92 -1.00
N GLU A 102 12.11 -8.18 -1.16
CA GLU A 102 11.73 -9.00 -2.31
C GLU A 102 10.20 -9.15 -2.43
N ASP A 103 9.50 -9.39 -1.31
CA ASP A 103 8.05 -9.53 -1.28
C ASP A 103 7.31 -8.28 -1.79
N ILE A 104 7.89 -7.08 -1.57
CA ILE A 104 7.28 -5.79 -1.94
C ILE A 104 7.58 -5.42 -3.40
N LEU A 105 8.74 -5.80 -3.95
CA LEU A 105 9.21 -5.35 -5.27
C LEU A 105 8.19 -5.62 -6.39
N GLY A 106 7.50 -6.77 -6.38
CA GLY A 106 6.48 -7.08 -7.38
C GLY A 106 5.31 -6.07 -7.38
N ASN A 107 4.85 -5.68 -6.19
CA ASN A 107 3.80 -4.68 -6.04
C ASN A 107 4.28 -3.29 -6.49
N LEU A 108 5.52 -2.92 -6.16
CA LEU A 108 6.11 -1.66 -6.62
C LEU A 108 6.24 -1.60 -8.15
N ALA A 109 6.63 -2.70 -8.81
CA ALA A 109 6.67 -2.76 -10.27
C ALA A 109 5.30 -2.47 -10.88
N MET A 110 4.22 -3.05 -10.33
CA MET A 110 2.85 -2.77 -10.77
C MET A 110 2.44 -1.31 -10.54
N ILE A 111 2.78 -0.73 -9.38
CA ILE A 111 2.51 0.68 -9.06
C ILE A 111 3.23 1.60 -10.05
N PHE A 112 4.54 1.40 -10.27
CA PHE A 112 5.31 2.20 -11.20
C PHE A 112 4.80 2.06 -12.64
N HIS A 113 4.41 0.86 -13.07
CA HIS A 113 3.80 0.67 -14.39
C HIS A 113 2.48 1.44 -14.51
N GLY A 114 1.58 1.32 -13.53
CA GLY A 114 0.30 2.02 -13.51
C GLY A 114 0.44 3.55 -13.47
N ALA A 115 1.50 4.06 -12.84
CA ALA A 115 1.83 5.48 -12.80
C ALA A 115 2.57 6.00 -14.06
N GLY A 116 2.80 5.15 -15.07
CA GLY A 116 3.55 5.50 -16.29
C GLY A 116 5.08 5.57 -16.11
N SER A 117 5.57 5.16 -14.94
CA SER A 117 7.00 5.13 -14.57
C SER A 117 7.66 3.83 -15.04
N ASN A 118 7.63 3.59 -16.35
CA ASN A 118 8.01 2.30 -16.94
C ASN A 118 9.48 1.93 -16.73
N ASN A 119 10.40 2.91 -16.65
CA ASN A 119 11.82 2.62 -16.39
C ASN A 119 12.00 1.89 -15.06
N TYR A 120 11.39 2.38 -13.97
CA TYR A 120 11.47 1.74 -12.66
C TYR A 120 10.81 0.37 -12.65
N CYS A 121 9.67 0.21 -13.33
CA CYS A 121 9.02 -1.09 -13.49
C CYS A 121 9.97 -2.09 -14.18
N SER A 122 10.56 -1.70 -15.31
CA SER A 122 11.48 -2.55 -16.07
C SER A 122 12.70 -2.97 -15.26
N GLU A 123 13.33 -2.04 -14.54
CA GLU A 123 14.49 -2.37 -13.68
C GLU A 123 14.12 -3.34 -12.55
N ILE A 124 12.98 -3.12 -11.88
CA ILE A 124 12.51 -4.01 -10.82
C ILE A 124 12.21 -5.42 -11.37
N LEU A 125 11.55 -5.51 -12.53
CA LEU A 125 11.25 -6.80 -13.16
C LEU A 125 12.52 -7.51 -13.63
N HIS A 126 13.47 -6.76 -14.21
CA HIS A 126 14.75 -7.31 -14.63
C HIS A 126 15.54 -7.85 -13.42
N PHE A 127 15.55 -7.10 -12.32
CA PHE A 127 16.17 -7.53 -11.08
C PHE A 127 15.53 -8.80 -10.50
N LEU A 128 14.20 -8.83 -10.38
CA LEU A 128 13.45 -10.00 -9.91
C LEU A 128 13.65 -11.23 -10.81
N PHE A 129 13.68 -11.04 -12.13
CA PHE A 129 13.94 -12.12 -13.06
C PHE A 129 15.33 -12.71 -12.88
N ASN A 130 16.35 -11.86 -12.76
CA ASN A 130 17.72 -12.30 -12.52
C ASN A 130 17.83 -13.08 -11.20
N LEU A 131 17.27 -12.52 -10.12
CA LEU A 131 17.26 -13.13 -8.79
C LEU A 131 16.59 -14.51 -8.80
N LYS A 132 15.45 -14.66 -9.47
CA LYS A 132 14.62 -15.88 -9.43
C LYS A 132 14.97 -16.94 -10.47
N LYS A 133 15.63 -16.55 -11.57
CA LYS A 133 15.79 -17.43 -12.75
C LYS A 133 17.23 -17.56 -13.25
N ILE A 134 18.09 -16.60 -12.98
CA ILE A 134 19.44 -16.57 -13.57
C ILE A 134 20.50 -16.84 -12.51
N TRP A 135 20.40 -16.19 -11.35
CA TRP A 135 21.41 -16.31 -10.30
C TRP A 135 21.34 -17.67 -9.62
N THR A 136 22.51 -18.27 -9.37
CA THR A 136 22.59 -19.46 -8.55
C THR A 136 22.29 -19.08 -7.09
N PRO A 137 21.75 -19.99 -6.26
CA PRO A 137 21.43 -19.70 -4.87
C PRO A 137 22.62 -19.14 -4.08
N GLU A 138 23.83 -19.61 -4.37
CA GLU A 138 25.07 -19.17 -3.72
C GLU A 138 25.36 -17.70 -4.06
N PHE A 139 25.29 -17.33 -5.34
CA PHE A 139 25.51 -15.96 -5.78
C PHE A 139 24.43 -15.00 -5.27
N ALA A 140 23.16 -15.43 -5.27
CA ALA A 140 22.07 -14.63 -4.73
C ALA A 140 22.25 -14.37 -3.23
N CYS A 141 22.59 -15.42 -2.46
CA CYS A 141 22.90 -15.29 -1.03
C CYS A 141 24.08 -14.33 -0.79
N ASP A 142 25.20 -14.52 -1.48
CA ASP A 142 26.39 -13.68 -1.31
C ASP A 142 26.12 -12.21 -1.67
N PHE A 143 25.37 -11.96 -2.75
CA PHE A 143 24.94 -10.62 -3.13
C PHE A 143 24.11 -9.95 -2.03
N ILE A 144 23.14 -10.68 -1.47
CA ILE A 144 22.28 -10.19 -0.39
C ILE A 144 23.09 -9.90 0.88
N PHE A 145 24.01 -10.79 1.28
CA PHE A 145 24.85 -10.61 2.46
C PHE A 145 25.84 -9.45 2.30
N THR A 146 26.36 -9.23 1.10
CA THR A 146 27.27 -8.11 0.81
C THR A 146 26.56 -6.76 0.97
N PHE A 147 25.30 -6.65 0.56
CA PHE A 147 24.48 -5.44 0.75
C PHE A 147 24.18 -5.13 2.23
N ARG A 148 24.30 -6.10 3.14
CA ARG A 148 24.12 -5.88 4.58
C ARG A 148 25.33 -5.22 5.26
N LEU A 149 26.48 -5.17 4.59
CA LEU A 149 27.75 -4.64 5.13
C LEU A 149 28.01 -3.18 4.76
N PHE A 150 27.11 -2.52 4.02
CA PHE A 150 27.16 -1.10 3.67
C PHE A 150 25.93 -0.37 4.22
#